data_AF-K9B3X9-F1
#
_entry.id   AF-K9B3X9-F1
#
_cell.length_a   1.000
_cell.length_b   1.000
_cell.length_c   1.000
_cell.angle_alpha   90.00
_cell.angle_beta   90.00
_cell.angle_gamma   90.00
#
_symmetry.space_group_name_H-M   'P 1'
#
loop_
_entity.id
_entity.type
_entity.pdbx_description
1 polymer ?
#
loop_
_entity_poly.entity_id
_entity_poly.type
_entity_poly.pdbx_seq_one_letter_code
_entity_poly.pdbx_strand_id
1 'polypeptide(L)' 'MRRLVEWVLNMTQARYDAHRAGEPDPYDLPPPDELAADSLGPVSDARGKVEPEQSNERSIA' A
#
# COMPACT_ATOMS: atom_id res chain seq x y z
N MET A 1 -14.62 -6.37 -17.41
CA MET A 1 -13.58 -6.38 -16.35
C MET A 1 -12.21 -6.85 -16.80
N ARG A 2 -12.05 -7.92 -17.62
CA ARG A 2 -10.71 -8.42 -18.03
C ARG A 2 -9.79 -7.35 -18.66
N ARG A 3 -10.34 -6.53 -19.58
CA ARG A 3 -9.59 -5.45 -20.26
C ARG A 3 -9.05 -4.37 -19.32
N LEU A 4 -9.76 -4.04 -18.24
CA LEU A 4 -9.31 -3.03 -17.28
C LEU A 4 -8.15 -3.57 -16.46
N VAL A 5 -8.26 -4.82 -15.98
CA VAL A 5 -7.19 -5.48 -15.23
C VAL A 5 -5.93 -5.63 -16.08
N GLU A 6 -6.08 -6.07 -17.33
CA GLU A 6 -4.97 -6.16 -18.29
C GLU A 6 -4.31 -4.80 -18.51
N TRP A 7 -5.10 -3.74 -18.67
CA TRP A 7 -4.58 -2.39 -18.82
C TRP A 7 -3.81 -1.92 -17.57
N VAL A 8 -4.36 -2.12 -16.37
CA VAL A 8 -3.70 -1.76 -15.11
C VAL A 8 -2.39 -2.52 -14.93
N LEU A 9 -2.37 -3.83 -15.18
CA LEU A 9 -1.16 -4.63 -15.03
C LEU A 9 -0.07 -4.18 -16.00
N ASN A 10 -0.42 -3.95 -17.26
CA ASN A 10 0.51 -3.43 -18.26
C ASN A 10 1.05 -2.04 -17.88
N MET A 11 0.18 -1.17 -17.37
CA MET A 11 0.57 0.15 -16.88
C MET A 11 1.56 0.05 -15.71
N THR A 12 1.26 -0.76 -14.69
CA THR A 12 2.12 -0.93 -13.51
C THR A 12 3.49 -1.48 -13.87
N GLN A 13 3.55 -2.39 -14.85
CA GLN A 13 4.81 -2.96 -15.31
C GLN A 13 5.68 -1.92 -16.02
N ALA A 14 5.11 -1.13 -16.93
CA ALA A 14 5.84 -0.07 -17.62
C ALA A 14 6.41 0.98 -16.64
N ARG A 15 5.65 1.34 -15.60
CA ARG A 15 6.13 2.25 -14.54
C ARG A 15 7.29 1.65 -13.74
N TYR A 16 7.19 0.36 -13.39
CA TYR A 16 8.24 -0.34 -12.65
C TYR A 16 9.54 -0.41 -13.46
N ASP A 17 9.44 -0.70 -14.76
CA ASP A 17 10.60 -0.78 -15.64
C ASP A 17 11.28 0.59 -15.80
N ALA A 18 10.50 1.67 -15.98
CA ALA A 18 11.03 3.04 -16.02
C ALA A 18 11.76 3.42 -14.72
N HIS A 19 11.14 3.15 -13.57
CA HIS A 19 11.75 3.39 -12.26
C HIS A 19 13.06 2.60 -12.09
N ARG A 20 13.10 1.33 -12.52
CA ARG A 20 14.33 0.52 -12.48
C ARG A 20 15.41 1.02 -13.42
N ALA A 21 15.05 1.60 -14.56
CA ALA A 21 15.98 2.18 -15.52
C ALA A 21 16.45 3.59 -15.12
N GLY A 22 15.79 4.24 -14.14
CA GLY A 22 16.02 5.65 -13.81
C GLY A 22 15.41 6.62 -14.83
N GLU A 23 14.52 6.12 -15.68
CA GLU A 23 13.78 6.91 -16.67
C GLU A 23 12.53 7.54 -16.02
N PRO A 24 12.04 8.67 -16.56
CA PRO A 24 10.81 9.28 -16.06
C PRO A 24 9.62 8.35 -16.25
N ASP A 25 8.63 8.49 -15.35
CA ASP A 25 7.37 7.75 -15.45
C ASP A 25 6.63 8.10 -16.76
N PRO A 26 6.36 7.13 -17.64
CA PRO A 26 5.72 7.39 -18.93
C PRO A 26 4.28 7.91 -18.83
N TYR A 27 3.67 7.87 -17.65
CA TYR A 27 2.29 8.31 -17.42
C TYR A 27 2.19 9.54 -16.50
N ASP A 28 3.31 10.13 -16.07
CA ASP A 28 3.36 11.28 -15.15
C ASP A 28 2.45 11.13 -13.92
N LEU A 29 2.25 9.90 -13.46
CA LEU A 29 1.41 9.63 -12.33
C LEU A 29 2.16 9.96 -11.04
N PRO A 30 1.46 10.46 -10.00
CA PRO A 30 2.09 10.65 -8.71
C PRO A 30 2.69 9.32 -8.20
N PRO A 31 3.84 9.37 -7.51
CA PRO A 31 4.31 8.22 -6.76
C PRO A 31 3.25 7.85 -5.71
N PRO A 32 3.09 6.56 -5.36
CA PRO A 32 2.27 6.16 -4.24
C PRO A 32 2.67 6.91 -2.98
N ASP A 33 1.72 7.25 -2.10
CA ASP A 33 1.98 7.97 -0.85
C ASP A 33 3.03 7.26 0.03
N GLU A 34 3.14 5.93 -0.08
CA GLU A 34 4.14 5.11 0.62
C GLU A 34 5.58 5.29 0.09
N LEU A 35 5.72 5.79 -1.14
CA LEU A 35 6.99 5.99 -1.84
C LEU A 35 7.34 7.47 -2.03
N ALA A 36 6.40 8.38 -1.76
CA ALA A 36 6.69 9.81 -1.74
C ALA A 36 7.76 10.05 -0.65
N ALA A 37 8.95 10.47 -1.07
CA ALA A 37 10.06 10.77 -0.15
C ALA A 37 9.66 11.83 0.90
N ASP A 38 8.68 12.67 0.58
CA ASP A 38 8.08 13.66 1.49
C ASP A 38 7.04 13.09 2.47
N SER A 39 6.55 11.86 2.26
CA SER A 39 5.63 11.16 3.18
C SER A 39 6.33 10.35 4.27
N LEU A 40 7.67 10.41 4.35
CA LEU A 40 8.43 9.95 5.52
C LEU A 40 8.27 10.89 6.75
N GLY A 41 7.06 11.43 6.94
CA GLY A 41 6.63 11.89 8.27
C GLY A 41 6.70 10.73 9.26
N PRO A 42 6.93 11.00 10.55
CA PRO A 42 7.17 9.94 11.53
C PRO A 42 5.99 8.98 11.53
N VAL A 43 6.18 7.80 10.94
CA VAL A 43 5.30 6.65 11.13
C VAL A 43 5.49 6.17 12.57
N SER A 44 4.95 6.95 13.50
CA SER A 44 4.86 6.59 14.91
C SER A 44 3.84 5.45 15.01
N ASP A 45 4.35 4.24 15.02
CA ASP A 45 4.02 3.20 16.00
C ASP A 45 2.54 3.10 16.43
N ALA A 46 1.62 3.03 15.47
CA ALA A 46 0.21 2.71 15.72
C ALA A 46 -0.17 1.28 15.30
N ARG A 47 0.80 0.44 14.94
CA ARG A 47 0.59 -0.97 14.58
C ARG A 47 0.73 -1.88 15.81
N GLY A 48 -0.05 -1.62 16.86
CA GLY A 48 0.13 -2.36 18.09
C GLY A 48 -0.86 -2.09 19.21
N LYS A 49 -2.16 -1.97 18.92
CA LYS A 49 -3.17 -2.14 19.99
C LYS A 49 -4.38 -2.89 19.46
N VAL A 50 -4.23 -4.20 19.31
CA VAL A 50 -5.38 -5.10 19.41
C VAL A 50 -5.78 -5.08 20.88
N GLU A 51 -6.94 -4.48 21.20
CA GLU A 51 -7.53 -4.64 22.53
C GLU A 51 -7.81 -6.13 22.72
N PRO A 52 -7.36 -6.78 23.81
CA PRO A 52 -7.77 -8.14 24.10
C PRO A 52 -9.28 -8.10 24.38
N GLU A 53 -10.06 -8.72 23.49
CA GLU A 53 -11.46 -9.04 23.76
C GLU A 53 -11.53 -9.70 25.13
N GLN A 54 -12.22 -9.07 26.08
CA GLN A 54 -12.55 -9.68 27.35
C GLN A 54 -13.44 -10.89 27.05
N SER A 55 -12.82 -12.07 27.08
CA SER A 55 -13.47 -13.36 27.00
C SER A 55 -14.59 -13.41 28.05
N ASN A 56 -15.82 -13.30 27.57
CA ASN A 56 -17.03 -13.46 28.37
C ASN A 56 -17.19 -14.96 28.69
N GLU A 57 -16.39 -15.46 29.62
CA GLU A 57 -16.59 -16.77 30.21
C GLU A 57 -17.75 -16.68 31.21
N ARG A 58 -18.91 -17.17 30.75
CA ARG A 58 -20.04 -17.52 31.59
C ARG A 58 -19.55 -18.43 32.72
N SER A 59 -19.42 -17.89 33.93
CA SER A 59 -19.38 -18.70 35.16
C SER A 59 -20.67 -19.48 35.25
N ILE A 60 -20.57 -20.79 34.99
CA ILE A 60 -21.52 -21.77 35.46
C ILE A 60 -20.99 -22.21 36.83
N ALA A 61 -21.63 -21.74 37.90
CA ALA A 61 -21.58 -22.34 39.23
C ALA A 61 -22.90 -22.04 39.95
#